data_AF-A0A1B6JL40-F1
#
_entry.id   AF-A0A1B6JL40-F1
#
_cell.length_a   1.000
_cell.length_b   1.000
_cell.length_c   1.000
_cell.angle_alpha   90.00
_cell.angle_beta   90.00
_cell.angle_gamma   90.00
#
_symmetry.space_group_name_H-M   'P 1'
#
loop_
_entity.id
_entity.type
_entity.pdbx_description
1 polymer ?
#
loop_
_entity_poly.entity_id
_entity_poly.type
_entity_poly.pdbx_seq_one_letter_code
_entity_poly.pdbx_strand_id
1 'polypeptide(L)'
;VGIEIWNNKLFVSVPRWAAGVPATLNYLPLDEAPVEEPKLIPYPDWASNRIDDCDALTTTYRIRVDECDRLWVLDSGTVGIGNTTQQVCPYAYHVFDLRTNKRIRK
;
A
#
# COMPACT_ATOMS: atom_id res chain seq x y z
N VAL A 1 9.72 -2.58 1.68
CA VAL A 1 9.31 -1.15 1.75
C VAL A 1 9.54 -0.48 0.41
N GLY A 2 8.68 0.46 0.04
CA GLY A 2 8.78 1.28 -1.15
C GLY A 2 8.13 2.65 -0.97
N ILE A 3 8.66 3.61 -1.71
CA ILE A 3 8.15 4.97 -1.86
C ILE A 3 8.06 5.23 -3.36
N GLU A 4 6.97 5.85 -3.81
CA GLU A 4 6.80 6.27 -5.20
C GLU A 4 6.08 7.60 -5.28
N ILE A 5 6.34 8.39 -6.31
CA ILE A 5 5.68 9.67 -6.54
C ILE A 5 4.89 9.61 -7.84
N TRP A 6 3.64 10.07 -7.79
CA TRP A 6 2.82 10.31 -8.96
C TRP A 6 2.05 11.62 -8.77
N ASN A 7 2.32 12.60 -9.64
CA ASN A 7 1.76 13.96 -9.53
C ASN A 7 1.96 14.54 -8.12
N ASN A 8 0.86 14.87 -7.44
CA ASN A 8 0.84 15.40 -6.07
C ASN A 8 0.73 14.31 -4.99
N LYS A 9 0.90 13.02 -5.31
CA LYS A 9 0.84 11.93 -4.33
C LYS A 9 2.21 11.29 -4.13
N LEU A 10 2.67 11.30 -2.88
CA LEU A 10 3.78 10.48 -2.39
C LEU A 10 3.23 9.21 -1.76
N PHE A 11 3.33 8.09 -2.45
CA PHE A 11 2.95 6.78 -1.93
C PHE A 11 4.01 6.24 -0.97
N VAL A 12 3.55 5.65 0.13
CA VAL A 12 4.41 5.06 1.16
C VAL A 12 3.82 3.72 1.60
N SER A 13 4.63 2.68 1.53
CA SER A 13 4.28 1.37 2.10
C SER A 13 4.62 1.31 3.59
N VAL A 14 3.72 0.79 4.41
CA VAL A 14 3.98 0.44 5.82
C VAL A 14 3.74 -1.07 5.98
N PRO A 15 4.78 -1.92 5.96
CA PRO A 15 4.60 -3.36 6.05
C PRO A 15 3.98 -3.80 7.38
N ARG A 16 3.12 -4.82 7.40
CA ARG A 16 2.54 -5.38 8.64
C ARG A 16 3.52 -6.33 9.35
N TRP A 17 4.72 -5.82 9.66
CA TRP A 17 5.75 -6.56 10.40
C TRP A 17 5.49 -6.62 11.91
N ALA A 18 4.66 -5.72 12.42
CA ALA A 18 4.20 -5.68 13.80
C ALA A 18 2.70 -5.40 13.85
N ALA A 19 2.09 -5.73 14.99
CA ALA A 19 0.70 -5.36 15.26
C ALA A 19 0.52 -3.84 15.30
N GLY A 20 -0.69 -3.37 14.99
CA GLY A 20 -1.01 -1.94 15.04
C GLY A 20 -0.75 -1.17 13.74
N VAL A 21 -0.47 -1.85 12.62
CA VAL A 21 -0.40 -1.23 11.29
C VAL A 21 -1.79 -1.30 10.63
N PRO A 22 -2.56 -0.20 10.60
CA PRO A 22 -3.95 -0.25 10.13
C PRO A 22 -4.06 -0.25 8.60
N ALA A 23 -3.11 0.39 7.89
CA ALA A 23 -3.05 0.43 6.44
C ALA A 23 -1.62 0.22 5.95
N THR A 24 -1.45 -0.72 5.02
CA THR A 24 -0.14 -1.11 4.51
C THR A 24 0.28 -0.33 3.27
N LEU A 25 -0.69 0.24 2.54
CA LEU A 25 -0.45 1.16 1.44
C LEU A 25 -1.12 2.49 1.73
N ASN A 26 -0.33 3.56 1.70
CA ASN A 26 -0.77 4.90 2.03
C ASN A 26 -0.21 5.91 1.03
N TYR A 27 -0.72 7.14 1.08
CA TYR A 27 -0.11 8.28 0.41
C TYR A 27 -0.16 9.55 1.25
N LEU A 28 0.63 10.53 0.84
CA LEU A 28 0.66 11.90 1.33
C LEU A 28 0.42 12.86 0.15
N PRO A 29 -0.41 13.90 0.31
CA PRO A 29 -0.50 14.99 -0.66
C PRO A 29 0.77 15.86 -0.59
N LEU A 30 1.31 16.23 -1.75
CA LEU A 30 2.52 17.05 -1.91
C LEU A 30 2.21 18.52 -2.22
N ASP A 31 0.95 18.84 -2.48
CA ASP A 31 0.43 20.18 -2.75
C ASP A 31 -0.05 20.92 -1.49
N GLU A 32 -0.04 20.23 -0.34
CA GLU A 32 -0.35 20.83 0.96
C GLU A 32 0.90 21.46 1.60
N ALA A 33 0.69 22.46 2.48
CA ALA A 33 1.78 23.10 3.18
C ALA A 33 2.57 22.08 4.03
N PRO A 34 3.91 22.17 4.08
CA PRO A 34 4.72 21.24 4.86
C PRO A 34 4.29 21.24 6.33
N VAL A 35 3.93 20.05 6.81
CA VAL A 35 3.64 19.80 8.23
C VAL A 35 4.74 18.88 8.75
N GLU A 36 5.17 19.10 9.99
CA GLU A 36 6.30 18.37 10.60
C GLU A 36 6.04 16.85 10.68
N GLU A 37 4.76 16.44 10.73
CA GLU A 37 4.33 15.05 10.85
C GLU A 37 3.01 14.82 10.08
N PRO A 38 3.06 14.69 8.74
CA PRO A 38 1.85 14.56 7.95
C PRO A 38 1.19 13.20 8.17
N LYS A 39 -0.14 13.18 8.29
CA LYS A 39 -0.91 11.94 8.48
C LYS A 39 -0.94 11.13 7.19
N LEU A 40 -0.61 9.84 7.30
CA LEU A 40 -0.77 8.90 6.19
C LEU A 40 -2.24 8.67 5.86
N ILE A 41 -2.58 8.74 4.56
CA ILE A 41 -3.92 8.47 4.06
C ILE A 41 -3.92 7.07 3.41
N PRO A 42 -4.76 6.13 3.86
CA PRO A 42 -4.85 4.81 3.26
C PRO A 42 -5.24 4.87 1.79
N TYR A 43 -4.59 4.04 0.97
CA TYR A 43 -4.86 3.97 -0.46
C TYR A 43 -5.38 2.59 -0.91
N PRO A 44 -6.34 2.55 -1.86
CA PRO A 44 -7.18 3.68 -2.28
C PRO A 44 -8.18 4.11 -1.19
N ASP A 45 -8.45 3.22 -0.24
CA ASP A 45 -9.39 3.40 0.86
C ASP A 45 -9.07 2.43 2.01
N TRP A 46 -9.85 2.54 3.10
CA TRP A 46 -9.77 1.64 4.24
C TRP A 46 -10.16 0.19 3.90
N ALA A 47 -11.12 -0.01 3.00
CA ALA A 47 -11.60 -1.35 2.63
C ALA A 47 -10.51 -2.17 1.96
N SER A 48 -9.68 -1.53 1.13
CA SER A 48 -8.53 -2.13 0.47
C SER A 48 -7.38 -2.47 1.43
N ASN A 49 -7.44 -1.97 2.66
CA ASN A 49 -6.48 -2.24 3.73
C ASN A 49 -7.10 -3.07 4.87
N ARG A 50 -8.22 -3.75 4.63
CA ARG A 50 -8.85 -4.64 5.61
C ARG A 50 -7.90 -5.76 6.01
N ILE A 51 -7.82 -6.05 7.30
CA ILE A 51 -7.07 -7.18 7.86
C ILE A 51 -7.96 -8.43 7.77
N ASP A 52 -7.33 -9.61 7.67
CA ASP A 52 -8.01 -10.92 7.54
C ASP A 52 -8.90 -11.04 6.29
N ASP A 53 -8.58 -10.26 5.25
CA ASP A 53 -9.22 -10.32 3.95
C ASP A 53 -8.15 -10.48 2.88
N CYS A 54 -8.01 -11.70 2.35
CA CYS A 54 -7.03 -11.95 1.31
C CYS A 54 -7.36 -11.27 -0.02
N ASP A 55 -8.58 -10.76 -0.22
CA ASP A 55 -8.89 -9.90 -1.35
C ASP A 55 -8.50 -8.44 -1.12
N ALA A 56 -8.18 -8.03 0.11
CA ALA A 56 -7.54 -6.76 0.41
C ALA A 56 -6.00 -6.88 0.38
N LEU A 57 -5.30 -5.79 0.71
CA LEU A 57 -3.85 -5.77 0.84
C LEU A 57 -3.43 -6.36 2.18
N THR A 58 -2.48 -7.30 2.16
CA THR A 58 -1.90 -7.96 3.35
C THR A 58 -0.65 -7.22 3.83
N THR A 59 0.44 -7.26 3.08
CA THR A 59 1.68 -6.52 3.37
C THR A 59 2.26 -6.01 2.07
N THR A 60 2.11 -4.72 1.83
CA THR A 60 2.72 -4.05 0.69
C THR A 60 4.24 -4.00 0.89
N TYR A 61 4.97 -4.79 0.09
CA TYR A 61 6.41 -4.87 0.20
C TYR A 61 7.13 -3.92 -0.76
N ARG A 62 6.67 -3.81 -2.01
CA ARG A 62 7.19 -2.84 -2.99
C ARG A 62 6.05 -2.25 -3.80
N ILE A 63 6.27 -1.02 -4.24
CA ILE A 63 5.36 -0.29 -5.11
C ILE A 63 6.11 0.28 -6.29
N ARG A 64 5.45 0.41 -7.44
CA ARG A 64 5.98 1.06 -8.63
C ARG A 64 4.86 1.76 -9.40
N VAL A 65 5.08 3.01 -9.78
CA VAL A 65 4.23 3.70 -10.76
C VAL A 65 4.82 3.48 -12.14
N ASP A 66 3.97 3.12 -13.12
CA ASP A 66 4.37 3.00 -14.51
C ASP A 66 3.93 4.20 -15.37
N GLU A 67 4.35 4.20 -16.63
CA GLU A 67 4.05 5.26 -17.61
C GLU A 67 2.57 5.36 -18.01
N CYS A 68 1.74 4.40 -17.61
CA CYS A 68 0.30 4.36 -17.91
C CYS A 68 -0.58 4.85 -16.74
N ASP A 69 0.03 5.51 -15.76
CA ASP A 69 -0.60 5.92 -14.51
C ASP A 69 -1.17 4.74 -13.71
N ARG A 70 -0.44 3.62 -13.67
CA ARG A 70 -0.82 2.46 -12.84
C ARG A 70 0.14 2.30 -11.68
N LEU A 71 -0.42 2.09 -10.49
CA LEU A 71 0.34 1.71 -9.31
C LEU A 71 0.34 0.18 -9.19
N TRP A 72 1.53 -0.40 -9.33
CA TRP A 72 1.81 -1.79 -9.09
C TRP A 72 2.22 -1.99 -7.64
N VAL A 73 1.59 -2.96 -6.99
CA VAL A 73 1.78 -3.25 -5.58
C VAL A 73 2.11 -4.73 -5.44
N LEU A 74 3.34 -5.01 -4.99
CA LEU A 74 3.74 -6.36 -4.61
C LEU A 74 3.29 -6.60 -3.18
N ASP A 75 2.28 -7.44 -3.01
CA ASP A 75 1.80 -7.93 -1.73
C ASP A 75 2.48 -9.26 -1.39
N SER A 76 3.16 -9.31 -0.25
CA SER A 76 3.83 -10.54 0.18
C SER A 76 2.85 -11.59 0.74
N GLY A 77 1.60 -11.22 1.06
CA GLY A 77 0.66 -12.14 1.70
C GLY A 77 1.07 -12.60 3.11
N THR A 78 2.09 -11.95 3.68
CA THR A 78 2.65 -12.29 4.99
C THR A 78 2.38 -11.22 6.03
N VAL A 79 2.38 -11.61 7.29
CA VAL A 79 2.52 -10.70 8.45
C VAL A 79 3.75 -11.09 9.26
N GLY A 80 4.24 -10.20 10.11
CA GLY A 80 5.47 -10.42 10.87
C GLY A 80 6.74 -10.24 10.03
N ILE A 81 7.90 -10.42 10.66
CA ILE A 81 9.20 -10.33 10.01
C ILE A 81 10.22 -11.27 10.69
N GLY A 82 11.11 -11.86 9.90
CA GLY A 82 12.09 -12.82 10.42
C GLY A 82 11.38 -14.04 11.02
N ASN A 83 11.68 -14.35 12.28
CA ASN A 83 11.14 -15.53 12.97
C ASN A 83 9.63 -15.45 13.26
N THR A 84 9.00 -14.28 13.14
CA THR A 84 7.55 -14.11 13.33
C THR A 84 6.78 -14.11 12.00
N THR A 85 7.46 -14.32 10.87
CA THR A 85 6.83 -14.30 9.55
C THR A 85 5.80 -15.42 9.43
N GLN A 86 4.57 -15.07 9.06
CA GLN A 86 3.49 -16.00 8.81
C GLN A 86 2.85 -15.69 7.46
N GLN A 87 2.67 -16.71 6.62
CA GLN A 87 1.91 -16.59 5.38
C GLN A 87 0.42 -16.71 5.72
N VAL A 88 -0.35 -15.65 5.53
CA VAL A 88 -1.79 -15.62 5.83
C VAL A 88 -2.64 -15.57 4.57
N CYS A 89 -2.07 -15.09 3.46
CA CYS A 89 -2.70 -15.02 2.14
C CYS A 89 -1.69 -15.41 1.05
N PRO A 90 -2.09 -15.82 -0.16
CA PRO A 90 -1.15 -16.00 -1.27
C PRO A 90 -0.47 -14.67 -1.67
N TYR A 91 0.75 -14.76 -2.22
CA TYR A 91 1.41 -13.62 -2.85
C TYR A 91 0.57 -13.08 -4.02
N ALA A 92 0.52 -11.77 -4.19
CA ALA A 92 -0.29 -11.15 -5.24
C ALA A 92 0.33 -9.86 -5.79
N TYR A 93 -0.06 -9.51 -7.02
CA TYR A 93 0.23 -8.21 -7.62
C TYR A 93 -1.06 -7.43 -7.78
N HIS A 94 -1.25 -6.41 -6.96
CA HIS A 94 -2.39 -5.51 -7.14
C HIS A 94 -2.00 -4.39 -8.09
N VAL A 95 -2.86 -4.13 -9.07
CA VAL A 95 -2.69 -3.02 -10.02
C VAL A 95 -3.85 -2.07 -9.82
N PHE A 96 -3.53 -0.81 -9.51
CA PHE A 96 -4.49 0.26 -9.36
C PHE A 96 -4.34 1.26 -10.50
N ASP A 97 -5.45 1.69 -11.08
CA ASP A 97 -5.48 2.86 -11.95
C ASP A 97 -5.46 4.12 -11.07
N LEU A 98 -4.39 4.91 -11.17
CA LEU A 98 -4.17 6.10 -10.33
C LEU A 98 -5.14 7.23 -10.67
N ARG A 99 -5.68 7.26 -11.89
CA ARG A 99 -6.64 8.29 -12.32
C ARG A 99 -7.99 8.09 -11.67
N THR A 100 -8.39 6.83 -11.47
CA THR A 100 -9.69 6.48 -10.86
C THR A 100 -9.58 6.02 -9.41
N ASN A 101 -8.36 5.77 -8.92
CA ASN A 101 -8.07 5.14 -7.63
C ASN A 101 -8.78 3.78 -7.45
N LYS A 102 -8.97 3.04 -8.55
CA LYS A 102 -9.63 1.72 -8.52
C LYS A 102 -8.64 0.62 -8.82
N ARG A 103 -8.79 -0.50 -8.10
CA ARG A 103 -8.06 -1.72 -8.44
C ARG A 103 -8.60 -2.28 -9.75
N ILE A 104 -7.72 -2.47 -10.71
CA ILE A 104 -8.03 -3.06 -12.02
C ILE A 104 -7.58 -4.52 -12.12
N ARG A 105 -6.64 -4.96 -11.27
CA ARG A 105 -6.17 -6.35 -11.23
C ARG A 105 -5.63 -6.75 -9.86
N LYS A 106 -5.68 -8.06 -9.58
CA LYS A 106 -4.96 -8.79 -8.54
C LYS A 106 -4.24 -9.98 -9.20
#